data_AF-R6DVA5-F1
#
_entry.id   AF-R6DVA5-F1
#
_cell.length_a   1.000
_cell.length_b   1.000
_cell.length_c   1.000
_cell.angle_alpha   90.00
_cell.angle_beta   90.00
_cell.angle_gamma   90.00
#
_symmetry.space_group_name_H-M   'P 1'
#
loop_
_entity.id
_entity.type
_entity.pdbx_description
1 polymer ?
#
loop_
_entity_poly.entity_id
_entity_poly.type
_entity_poly.pdbx_seq_one_letter_code
_entity_poly.pdbx_strand_id
1 'polypeptide(L)'
;MKPCYYSFCCRLPGGGRFNDFIKCILAYLKHPRAFPPSAFHTSLHHFFLGGGHGIIIPRDGVEIPDKLYHVTFEKNLDNFLKEGISSACGVVFLTDSFQTLEDYLEWKQIHRKNWDKIFLLTINTKLCRKQGIGICKISRDREFIAQSVPPEAIVACEIFQERLASNRHGN
;
A
#
# COMPACT_ATOMS: atom_id res chain seq x y z
N MET A 1 5.39 25.59 -7.79
CA MET A 1 4.71 24.51 -7.05
C MET A 1 5.40 23.21 -7.42
N LYS A 2 5.94 22.45 -6.44
CA LYS A 2 6.52 21.13 -6.72
C LYS A 2 5.38 20.17 -7.11
N PRO A 3 5.52 19.35 -8.16
CA PRO A 3 4.49 18.40 -8.53
C PRO A 3 4.31 17.38 -7.40
N CYS A 4 3.05 17.15 -7.04
CA CYS A 4 2.63 16.26 -5.98
C CYS A 4 2.23 14.93 -6.62
N TYR A 5 3.05 13.89 -6.44
CA TYR A 5 2.71 12.55 -6.91
C TYR A 5 2.24 11.73 -5.68
N TYR A 6 1.05 11.15 -5.77
CA TYR A 6 0.51 10.33 -4.70
C TYR A 6 1.43 9.13 -4.47
N SER A 7 1.97 8.94 -3.25
CA SER A 7 2.64 7.70 -2.89
C SER A 7 1.57 6.63 -2.67
N PHE A 8 1.54 5.65 -3.58
CA PHE A 8 0.53 4.60 -3.63
C PHE A 8 0.87 3.48 -2.68
N CYS A 9 0.53 3.64 -1.40
CA CYS A 9 0.68 2.54 -0.45
C CYS A 9 -0.14 2.70 0.85
N CYS A 10 -1.21 3.50 0.84
CA CYS A 10 -2.19 3.50 1.92
C CYS A 10 -3.14 2.30 1.76
N ARG A 11 -2.91 1.19 2.46
CA ARG A 11 -3.98 0.20 2.74
C ARG A 11 -4.70 0.51 4.03
N LEU A 12 -6.01 0.58 3.99
CA LEU A 12 -6.90 0.12 5.07
C LEU A 12 -7.56 -1.18 4.52
N PRO A 13 -8.04 -2.08 5.39
CA PRO A 13 -7.87 -3.54 5.28
C PRO A 13 -8.50 -4.16 4.02
N GLY A 14 -7.79 -5.07 3.36
CA GLY A 14 -8.22 -5.72 2.12
C GLY A 14 -8.77 -7.16 2.25
N GLY A 15 -9.14 -7.74 1.09
CA GLY A 15 -9.34 -9.17 0.83
C GLY A 15 -10.65 -9.80 1.33
N GLY A 16 -11.46 -10.39 0.43
CA GLY A 16 -12.67 -11.20 0.69
C GLY A 16 -13.86 -10.49 1.37
N ARG A 17 -13.59 -9.79 2.46
CA ARG A 17 -14.51 -9.08 3.34
C ARG A 17 -15.02 -7.75 2.77
N PHE A 18 -14.38 -7.18 1.74
CA PHE A 18 -14.92 -6.00 1.03
C PHE A 18 -16.19 -6.34 0.25
N ASN A 19 -16.27 -7.54 -0.35
CA ASN A 19 -17.50 -8.01 -0.98
C ASN A 19 -18.59 -8.25 0.06
N ASP A 20 -18.26 -8.76 1.24
CA ASP A 20 -19.22 -8.92 2.34
C ASP A 20 -19.66 -7.58 2.93
N PHE A 21 -18.77 -6.58 2.95
CA PHE A 21 -19.10 -5.20 3.28
C PHE A 21 -20.04 -4.56 2.26
N ILE A 22 -19.77 -4.70 0.96
CA ILE A 22 -20.70 -4.24 -0.09
C ILE A 22 -22.07 -4.93 0.06
N LYS A 23 -22.11 -6.26 0.31
CA LYS A 23 -23.36 -6.97 0.59
C LYS A 23 -24.09 -6.39 1.82
N CYS A 24 -23.38 -6.05 2.90
CA CYS A 24 -23.96 -5.43 4.09
C CYS A 24 -24.53 -4.04 3.81
N ILE A 25 -23.83 -3.19 3.04
CA ILE A 25 -24.34 -1.88 2.60
C ILE A 25 -25.60 -2.05 1.75
N LEU A 26 -25.57 -2.94 0.75
CA LEU A 26 -26.71 -3.19 -0.13
C LEU A 26 -27.92 -3.74 0.63
N ALA A 27 -27.71 -4.59 1.64
CA ALA A 27 -28.77 -5.10 2.51
C ALA A 27 -29.36 -3.99 3.39
N TYR A 28 -28.53 -3.11 3.95
CA TYR A 28 -28.99 -1.94 4.71
C TYR A 28 -29.81 -0.98 3.86
N LEU A 29 -29.38 -0.68 2.63
CA LEU A 29 -30.11 0.20 1.71
C LEU A 29 -31.48 -0.37 1.31
N LYS A 30 -31.61 -1.71 1.22
CA LYS A 30 -32.89 -2.39 0.97
C LYS A 30 -33.82 -2.38 2.20
N HIS A 31 -33.26 -2.35 3.41
CA HIS A 31 -34.01 -2.42 4.66
C HIS A 31 -33.50 -1.39 5.70
N PRO A 32 -33.68 -0.09 5.46
CA PRO A 32 -33.01 0.98 6.23
C PRO A 32 -33.48 1.09 7.69
N ARG A 33 -34.54 0.39 8.08
CA ARG A 33 -35.05 0.34 9.47
C ARG A 33 -34.57 -0.88 10.26
N ALA A 34 -33.91 -1.84 9.61
CA ALA A 34 -33.45 -3.07 10.26
C ALA A 34 -32.24 -2.84 11.18
N PHE A 35 -31.47 -1.78 10.93
CA PHE A 35 -30.36 -1.34 11.77
C PHE A 35 -30.47 0.17 12.06
N PRO A 36 -30.11 0.62 13.27
CA PRO A 36 -30.00 2.05 13.55
C PRO A 36 -28.91 2.70 12.67
N PRO A 37 -29.14 3.92 12.13
CA PRO A 37 -28.13 4.64 11.35
C PRO A 37 -26.78 4.82 12.05
N SER A 38 -26.79 4.94 13.38
CA SER A 38 -25.59 5.02 14.22
C SER A 38 -24.77 3.73 14.22
N ALA A 39 -25.41 2.56 14.25
CA ALA A 39 -24.72 1.28 14.18
C ALA A 39 -24.08 1.05 12.80
N PHE A 40 -24.78 1.45 11.73
CA PHE A 40 -24.25 1.40 10.37
C PHE A 40 -23.08 2.38 10.16
N HIS A 41 -23.21 3.63 10.61
CA HIS A 41 -22.12 4.62 10.60
C HIS A 41 -20.87 4.09 11.33
N THR A 42 -21.05 3.52 12.52
CA THR A 42 -19.96 2.90 13.29
C THR A 42 -19.33 1.74 12.54
N SER A 43 -20.10 0.90 11.84
CA SER A 43 -19.55 -0.19 11.02
C SER A 43 -18.74 0.31 9.82
N LEU A 44 -19.20 1.37 9.12
CA LEU A 44 -18.47 2.04 8.04
C LEU A 44 -17.15 2.64 8.57
N HIS A 45 -17.21 3.32 9.70
CA HIS A 45 -16.04 3.87 10.37
C HIS A 45 -15.05 2.77 10.78
N HIS A 46 -15.53 1.62 11.28
CA HIS A 46 -14.66 0.49 11.59
C HIS A 46 -14.02 -0.13 10.34
N PHE A 47 -14.76 -0.19 9.24
CA PHE A 47 -14.30 -0.78 8.00
C PHE A 47 -13.27 0.10 7.28
N PHE A 48 -13.56 1.40 7.15
CA PHE A 48 -12.67 2.34 6.48
C PHE A 48 -11.54 2.83 7.36
N LEU A 49 -11.72 2.91 8.68
CA LEU A 49 -10.80 3.59 9.60
C LEU A 49 -10.37 2.71 10.79
N GLY A 50 -10.77 1.43 10.85
CA GLY A 50 -10.30 0.50 11.88
C GLY A 50 -10.62 0.98 13.28
N GLY A 51 -11.91 1.05 13.62
CA GLY A 51 -12.38 1.65 14.86
C GLY A 51 -11.76 0.96 16.07
N GLY A 52 -11.11 1.79 16.89
CA GLY A 52 -10.13 1.41 17.90
C GLY A 52 -8.70 1.68 17.43
N HIS A 53 -8.29 2.94 17.35
CA HIS A 53 -6.88 3.34 17.18
C HIS A 53 -6.09 2.61 16.07
N GLY A 54 -6.41 2.87 14.80
CA GLY A 54 -5.45 2.70 13.71
C GLY A 54 -4.32 3.73 13.73
N ILE A 55 -3.73 4.01 14.89
CA ILE A 55 -2.51 4.81 14.97
C ILE A 55 -1.46 4.00 14.18
N ILE A 56 -0.87 4.62 13.16
CA ILE A 56 0.37 4.14 12.58
C ILE A 56 1.41 4.37 13.68
N ILE A 57 1.59 3.37 14.54
CA ILE A 57 2.56 3.43 15.63
C ILE A 57 3.87 2.93 15.05
N PRO A 58 4.90 3.80 14.94
CA PRO A 58 6.25 3.34 14.66
C PRO A 58 6.63 2.31 15.71
N ARG A 59 7.15 1.16 15.27
CA ARG A 59 7.71 0.15 16.17
C ARG A 59 9.22 0.31 16.19
N ASP A 60 9.74 0.72 17.34
CA ASP A 60 11.17 0.79 17.58
C ASP A 60 11.77 -0.61 17.76
N GLY A 61 13.06 -0.76 17.43
CA GLY A 61 13.80 -1.99 17.64
C GLY A 61 13.44 -3.15 16.70
N VAL A 62 12.55 -2.95 15.74
CA VAL A 62 12.27 -3.95 14.69
C VAL A 62 13.30 -3.85 13.59
N GLU A 63 13.90 -4.98 13.23
CA GLU A 63 14.80 -5.06 12.09
C GLU A 63 14.08 -4.69 10.80
N ILE A 64 14.64 -3.72 10.08
CA ILE A 64 14.12 -3.29 8.78
C ILE A 64 14.81 -4.13 7.69
N PRO A 65 14.06 -4.88 6.86
CA PRO A 65 14.61 -5.66 5.76
C PRO A 65 15.48 -4.82 4.83
N ASP A 66 16.52 -5.43 4.25
CA ASP A 66 17.41 -4.77 3.30
C ASP A 66 16.70 -4.30 2.02
N LYS A 67 15.60 -4.99 1.68
CA LYS A 67 14.78 -4.73 0.50
C LYS A 67 13.33 -4.57 0.90
N LEU A 68 12.71 -3.52 0.40
CA LEU A 68 11.27 -3.31 0.47
C LEU A 68 10.73 -2.97 -0.91
N TYR A 69 9.42 -3.03 -1.06
CA TYR A 69 8.74 -2.92 -2.33
C TYR A 69 7.68 -1.82 -2.31
N HIS A 70 7.51 -1.20 -3.47
CA HIS A 70 6.45 -0.24 -3.77
C HIS A 70 5.87 -0.56 -5.15
N VAL A 71 4.60 -0.27 -5.37
CA VAL A 71 3.99 -0.39 -6.71
C VAL A 71 3.51 0.95 -7.22
N THR A 72 3.71 1.20 -8.51
CA THR A 72 3.27 2.43 -9.17
C THR A 72 2.66 2.14 -10.52
N PHE A 73 1.94 3.12 -11.07
CA PHE A 73 1.44 3.05 -12.45
C PHE A 73 2.51 3.59 -13.40
N GLU A 74 2.49 3.09 -14.63
CA GLU A 74 3.31 3.55 -15.75
C GLU A 74 3.44 5.09 -15.83
N LYS A 75 2.31 5.80 -15.74
CA LYS A 75 2.26 7.28 -15.81
C LYS A 75 3.10 8.03 -14.77
N ASN A 76 3.42 7.39 -13.65
CA ASN A 76 4.20 7.99 -12.56
C ASN A 76 5.66 7.50 -12.56
N LEU A 77 5.97 6.50 -13.39
CA LEU A 77 7.22 5.76 -13.31
C LEU A 77 8.42 6.67 -13.58
N ASP A 78 8.40 7.42 -14.69
CA ASP A 78 9.49 8.32 -15.07
C ASP A 78 9.82 9.34 -13.98
N ASN A 79 8.79 9.86 -13.31
CA ASN A 79 8.98 10.83 -12.23
C ASN A 79 9.59 10.17 -11.00
N PHE A 80 9.14 8.96 -10.64
CA PHE A 80 9.70 8.24 -9.50
C PHE A 80 11.15 7.83 -9.74
N LEU A 81 11.52 7.44 -10.96
CA LEU A 81 12.89 7.08 -11.31
C LEU A 81 13.82 8.31 -11.37
N LYS A 82 13.31 9.50 -11.71
CA LYS A 82 14.12 10.73 -11.80
C LYS A 82 14.20 11.49 -10.48
N GLU A 83 13.09 11.63 -9.77
CA GLU A 83 12.96 12.50 -8.60
C GLU A 83 12.84 11.73 -7.28
N GLY A 84 12.68 10.40 -7.36
CA GLY A 84 12.38 9.56 -6.20
C GLY A 84 10.88 9.52 -5.88
N ILE A 85 10.55 8.76 -4.84
CA ILE A 85 9.18 8.62 -4.35
C ILE A 85 8.98 9.61 -3.21
N SER A 86 8.03 10.51 -3.38
CA SER A 86 7.53 11.38 -2.33
C SER A 86 6.01 11.27 -2.27
N SER A 87 5.42 11.67 -1.14
CA SER A 87 3.97 11.61 -0.96
C SER A 87 3.43 12.95 -0.51
N ALA A 88 2.26 13.31 -1.04
CA ALA A 88 1.48 14.45 -0.56
C ALA A 88 1.09 14.32 0.93
N CYS A 89 0.97 13.09 1.46
CA CYS A 89 0.70 12.84 2.87
C CYS A 89 1.96 12.76 3.75
N GLY A 90 3.14 13.09 3.21
CA GLY A 90 4.40 13.16 3.94
C GLY A 90 5.08 11.82 4.26
N VAL A 91 4.47 10.69 3.87
CA VAL A 91 5.05 9.35 4.04
C VAL A 91 4.84 8.46 2.81
N VAL A 92 5.83 7.65 2.51
CA VAL A 92 5.82 6.59 1.50
C VAL A 92 5.65 5.26 2.21
N PHE A 93 4.64 4.46 1.85
CA PHE A 93 4.57 3.09 2.38
C PHE A 93 5.27 2.12 1.47
N LEU A 94 5.83 1.13 2.14
CA LEU A 94 6.68 0.09 1.61
C LEU A 94 6.28 -1.23 2.26
N THR A 95 6.52 -2.34 1.58
CA THR A 95 6.26 -3.67 2.14
C THR A 95 7.35 -4.64 1.74
N ASP A 96 7.61 -5.65 2.55
CA ASP A 96 8.46 -6.80 2.21
C ASP A 96 7.62 -7.99 1.69
N SER A 97 6.36 -7.78 1.30
CA SER A 97 5.43 -8.85 0.93
C SER A 97 4.76 -8.57 -0.42
N PHE A 98 4.94 -9.49 -1.38
CA PHE A 98 4.23 -9.45 -2.66
C PHE A 98 2.72 -9.65 -2.48
N GLN A 99 2.30 -10.50 -1.54
CA GLN A 99 0.88 -10.71 -1.25
C GLN A 99 0.22 -9.40 -0.80
N THR A 100 0.92 -8.61 0.03
CA THR A 100 0.42 -7.30 0.48
C THR A 100 0.19 -6.34 -0.69
N LEU A 101 1.03 -6.41 -1.73
CA LEU A 101 0.88 -5.65 -2.97
C LEU A 101 -0.24 -6.19 -3.87
N GLU A 102 -0.34 -7.51 -4.05
CA GLU A 102 -1.42 -8.14 -4.84
C GLU A 102 -2.78 -7.76 -4.29
N ASP A 103 -2.98 -8.00 -3.00
CA ASP A 103 -4.24 -7.69 -2.35
C ASP A 103 -4.52 -6.16 -2.41
N TYR A 104 -3.49 -5.30 -2.47
CA TYR A 104 -3.65 -3.84 -2.60
C TYR A 104 -4.22 -3.47 -3.96
N LEU A 105 -3.70 -4.05 -5.03
CA LEU A 105 -4.20 -3.83 -6.38
C LEU A 105 -5.62 -4.37 -6.53
N GLU A 106 -5.90 -5.53 -5.94
CA GLU A 106 -7.26 -6.09 -5.88
C GLU A 106 -8.21 -5.16 -5.12
N TRP A 107 -7.78 -4.58 -4.00
CA TRP A 107 -8.55 -3.60 -3.24
C TRP A 107 -8.85 -2.33 -4.04
N LYS A 108 -7.87 -1.83 -4.80
CA LYS A 108 -8.08 -0.71 -5.74
C LYS A 108 -8.97 -1.08 -6.93
N GLN A 109 -9.47 -2.31 -7.00
CA GLN A 109 -10.27 -2.86 -8.10
C GLN A 109 -9.53 -2.74 -9.44
N ILE A 110 -8.19 -2.80 -9.39
CA ILE A 110 -7.37 -2.84 -10.59
C ILE A 110 -7.41 -4.28 -11.08
N HIS A 111 -8.18 -4.51 -12.15
CA HIS A 111 -8.29 -5.84 -12.74
C HIS A 111 -6.91 -6.40 -13.12
N ARG A 112 -6.68 -7.69 -12.86
CA ARG A 112 -5.41 -8.39 -13.17
C ARG A 112 -4.95 -8.22 -14.61
N LYS A 113 -5.88 -8.10 -15.57
CA LYS A 113 -5.58 -7.82 -16.99
C LYS A 113 -4.89 -6.48 -17.24
N ASN A 114 -4.87 -5.58 -16.26
CA ASN A 114 -4.24 -4.27 -16.31
C ASN A 114 -2.96 -4.20 -15.45
N TRP A 115 -2.49 -5.34 -14.91
CA TRP A 115 -1.29 -5.38 -14.06
C TRP A 115 0.01 -5.31 -14.88
N ASP A 116 -0.07 -5.49 -16.19
CA ASP A 116 0.96 -5.16 -17.17
C ASP A 116 1.37 -3.67 -17.13
N LYS A 117 0.47 -2.80 -16.66
CA LYS A 117 0.71 -1.35 -16.50
C LYS A 117 1.10 -0.95 -15.08
N ILE A 118 1.31 -1.94 -14.21
CA ILE A 118 1.75 -1.74 -12.84
C ILE A 118 3.21 -2.14 -12.73
N PHE A 119 4.02 -1.23 -12.22
CA PHE A 119 5.45 -1.43 -12.03
C PHE A 119 5.75 -1.65 -10.57
N LEU A 120 6.56 -2.67 -10.30
CA LEU A 120 7.15 -2.97 -9.02
C LEU A 120 8.49 -2.25 -8.91
N LEU A 121 8.65 -1.47 -7.85
CA LEU A 121 9.90 -0.82 -7.48
C LEU A 121 10.52 -1.55 -6.28
N THR A 122 11.76 -1.99 -6.42
CA THR A 122 12.54 -2.55 -5.31
C THR A 122 13.42 -1.48 -4.70
N ILE A 123 13.27 -1.28 -3.39
CA ILE A 123 13.92 -0.22 -2.62
C ILE A 123 15.03 -0.81 -1.76
N ASN A 124 16.24 -0.27 -1.88
CA ASN A 124 17.38 -0.60 -1.03
C ASN A 124 17.35 0.24 0.25
N THR A 125 16.92 -0.38 1.35
CA THR A 125 16.73 0.34 2.62
C THR A 125 18.05 0.74 3.28
N LYS A 126 19.14 0.01 3.02
CA LYS A 126 20.48 0.39 3.47
C LYS A 126 20.94 1.70 2.84
N LEU A 127 20.63 1.91 1.55
CA LEU A 127 20.97 3.16 0.88
C LEU A 127 20.14 4.33 1.41
N CYS A 128 18.83 4.12 1.64
CA CYS A 128 17.99 5.13 2.30
C CYS A 128 18.59 5.55 3.65
N ARG A 129 18.98 4.59 4.51
CA ARG A 129 19.58 4.88 5.82
C ARG A 129 20.90 5.63 5.70
N LYS A 130 21.77 5.26 4.74
CA LYS A 130 23.03 5.97 4.47
C LYS A 130 22.82 7.43 4.06
N GLN A 131 21.71 7.73 3.40
CA GLN A 131 21.32 9.08 3.02
C GLN A 131 20.51 9.82 4.11
N GLY A 132 20.40 9.26 5.32
CA GLY A 132 19.67 9.87 6.44
C GLY A 132 18.14 9.76 6.33
N ILE A 133 17.61 8.95 5.41
CA ILE A 133 16.18 8.72 5.27
C ILE A 133 15.73 7.67 6.27
N GLY A 134 14.87 8.09 7.20
CA GLY A 134 14.24 7.20 8.19
C GLY A 134 13.24 6.24 7.54
N ILE A 135 13.34 4.96 7.89
CA ILE A 135 12.35 3.93 7.56
C ILE A 135 11.90 3.28 8.86
N CYS A 136 10.60 3.26 9.09
CA CYS A 136 10.01 2.74 10.32
C CYS A 136 9.09 1.55 10.01
N LYS A 137 9.18 0.50 10.83
CA LYS A 137 8.14 -0.52 10.91
C LYS A 137 6.89 0.12 11.51
N ILE A 138 5.71 -0.26 11.01
CA ILE A 138 4.45 0.18 11.59
C ILE A 138 3.69 -0.99 12.23
N SER A 139 2.64 -0.67 13.00
CA SER A 139 1.79 -1.64 13.69
C SER A 139 1.14 -2.70 12.81
N ARG A 140 1.12 -2.48 11.49
CA ARG A 140 0.54 -3.37 10.47
C ARG A 140 1.56 -4.38 9.97
N ASP A 141 1.16 -5.63 9.79
CA ASP A 141 2.08 -6.69 9.41
C ASP A 141 2.75 -6.42 8.05
N ARG A 142 4.04 -6.77 7.92
CA ARG A 142 4.83 -6.65 6.66
C ARG A 142 4.86 -5.25 6.01
N GLU A 143 4.35 -4.22 6.67
CA GLU A 143 4.30 -2.84 6.16
C GLU A 143 5.26 -1.91 6.92
N PHE A 144 5.78 -0.93 6.20
CA PHE A 144 6.78 0.04 6.63
C PHE A 144 6.44 1.41 6.05
N ILE A 145 6.95 2.46 6.67
CA ILE A 145 6.86 3.83 6.15
C ILE A 145 8.24 4.45 6.04
N ALA A 146 8.43 5.29 5.04
CA ALA A 146 9.61 6.14 4.86
C ALA A 146 9.16 7.59 4.65
N GLN A 147 10.00 8.56 5.00
CA GLN A 147 9.72 9.98 4.71
C GLN A 147 9.67 10.25 3.20
N SER A 148 10.60 9.64 2.47
CA SER A 148 10.71 9.63 1.02
C SER A 148 11.53 8.42 0.60
N VAL A 149 11.66 8.20 -0.70
CA VAL A 149 12.65 7.27 -1.26
C VAL A 149 13.44 8.02 -2.32
N PRO A 150 14.76 8.19 -2.15
CA PRO A 150 15.58 8.84 -3.16
C PRO A 150 15.69 7.95 -4.41
N PRO A 151 15.85 8.53 -5.61
CA PRO A 151 15.86 7.76 -6.85
C PRO A 151 16.96 6.71 -6.87
N GLU A 152 18.13 6.98 -6.28
CA GLU A 152 19.26 6.04 -6.22
C GLU A 152 18.95 4.80 -5.36
N ALA A 153 17.98 4.89 -4.44
CA ALA A 153 17.53 3.75 -3.64
C ALA A 153 16.55 2.84 -4.38
N ILE A 154 16.04 3.24 -5.55
CA ILE A 154 15.23 2.39 -6.41
C ILE A 154 16.18 1.53 -7.26
N VAL A 155 16.45 0.31 -6.81
CA VAL A 155 17.50 -0.56 -7.39
C VAL A 155 16.99 -1.54 -8.44
N ALA A 156 15.68 -1.71 -8.55
CA ALA A 156 15.06 -2.46 -9.64
C ALA A 156 13.66 -1.93 -9.93
N CYS A 157 13.27 -2.00 -11.20
CA CYS A 157 11.95 -1.71 -11.71
C CYS A 157 11.54 -2.82 -12.67
N GLU A 158 10.44 -3.50 -12.36
CA GLU A 158 9.95 -4.66 -13.12
C GLU A 158 8.44 -4.52 -13.34
N ILE A 159 7.88 -5.13 -14.38
CA ILE A 159 6.43 -5.25 -14.50
C ILE A 159 5.95 -6.19 -13.39
N PHE A 160 4.96 -5.75 -12.61
CA PHE A 160 4.49 -6.48 -11.43
C PHE A 160 3.98 -7.88 -11.79
N GLN A 161 3.25 -8.00 -12.90
CA GLN A 161 2.73 -9.28 -13.36
C GLN A 161 3.82 -10.30 -13.72
N GLU A 162 4.91 -9.85 -14.37
CA GLU A 162 6.04 -10.72 -14.72
C GLU A 162 6.70 -11.27 -13.45
N ARG A 163 6.92 -10.39 -12.46
CA ARG A 163 7.50 -10.78 -11.18
C ARG A 163 6.65 -11.83 -10.44
N LEU A 164 5.33 -11.68 -10.45
CA LEU A 164 4.43 -12.65 -9.84
C LEU A 164 4.49 -14.01 -10.53
N ALA A 165 4.59 -14.04 -11.86
CA ALA A 165 4.76 -15.27 -12.60
C ALA A 165 6.07 -15.98 -12.21
N SER A 166 7.18 -15.24 -12.15
CA SER A 166 8.48 -15.80 -11.74
C SER A 166 8.49 -16.32 -10.30
N ASN A 167 7.84 -15.63 -9.36
CA ASN A 167 7.76 -16.09 -7.97
C ASN A 167 6.94 -17.37 -7.79
N ARG A 168 5.95 -17.64 -8.67
CA ARG A 168 5.11 -18.85 -8.59
C ARG A 168 5.78 -20.09 -9.18
N HIS A 169 6.77 -19.92 -10.06
CA HIS A 169 7.53 -21.01 -10.66
C HIS A 169 8.84 -21.33 -9.91
N GLY A 170 9.14 -20.59 -8.84
CA GLY A 170 10.36 -20.75 -8.04
C GLY A 170 10.17 -21.46 -6.68
N ASN A 171 9.00 -22.06 -6.43
CA ASN A 171 8.73 -22.88 -5.24
C ASN A 171 8.57 -24.36 -5.62
#